data_AF-A0A1V2B292-F1
#
_entry.id   AF-A0A1V2B292-F1
#
_cell.length_a   1.000
_cell.length_b   1.000
_cell.length_c   1.000
_cell.angle_alpha   90.00
_cell.angle_beta   90.00
_cell.angle_gamma   90.00
#
_symmetry.space_group_name_H-M   'P 1'
#
loop_
_entity.id
_entity.type
_entity.pdbx_description
1 polymer ?
#
loop_
_entity_poly.entity_id
_entity_poly.type
_entity_poly.pdbx_seq_one_letter_code
_entity_poly.pdbx_strand_id
1 'polypeptide(L)'
;MRKETSEGLHNDIANILGNELVGHLHDIDKATALRLTYSNYRATQAFGVLVLEKYIPPAELTLKQVIATGNHELREVREWCWRFYEQQLPRIRYERDDAIGLLDAKWDDTRTFAMQFFRTHFRDEDWSPETLVAIADSVNPIVQAFGRELLTRFFKAEDGLNYLLKLSQHPGVSMQTFATNYLAQYAAGEPDRLRELEFYFRSVLSRVNKARVAKERIFAFLEQEALKSDEAAQYIAVIIAHISATVAIGDKARCIQIMRNIHEQYPDITLPVQFIAIPEHSS
;
A
#
# COMPACT_ATOMS: atom_id res chain seq x y z
N MET A 1 -6.43 -30.10 -26.86
CA MET A 1 -7.18 -30.69 -27.99
C MET A 1 -6.44 -30.41 -29.30
N ARG A 2 -6.62 -31.25 -30.33
CA ARG A 2 -6.12 -31.00 -31.69
C ARG A 2 -7.04 -30.02 -32.43
N LYS A 3 -6.57 -29.48 -33.57
CA LYS A 3 -7.38 -28.63 -34.46
C LYS A 3 -8.71 -29.31 -34.79
N GLU A 4 -9.80 -28.54 -34.74
CA GLU A 4 -11.13 -29.06 -35.11
C GLU A 4 -11.09 -29.64 -36.52
N THR A 5 -11.61 -30.86 -36.64
CA THR A 5 -11.84 -31.54 -37.93
C THR A 5 -13.26 -31.31 -38.44
N SER A 6 -14.16 -30.80 -37.59
CA SER A 6 -15.54 -30.44 -37.89
C SER A 6 -15.98 -29.34 -36.92
N GLU A 7 -16.80 -28.39 -37.39
CA GLU A 7 -17.30 -27.27 -36.60
C GLU A 7 -18.15 -27.76 -35.41
N GLY A 8 -17.88 -27.25 -34.22
CA GLY A 8 -18.65 -27.57 -33.00
C GLY A 8 -18.18 -28.84 -32.27
N LEU A 9 -17.26 -29.61 -32.84
CA LEU A 9 -16.76 -30.85 -32.24
C LEU A 9 -16.21 -30.65 -30.82
N HIS A 10 -15.49 -29.55 -30.55
CA HIS A 10 -14.96 -29.31 -29.20
C HIS A 10 -16.07 -29.01 -28.18
N ASN A 11 -17.15 -28.36 -28.59
CA ASN A 11 -18.31 -28.11 -27.73
C ASN A 11 -19.05 -29.42 -27.43
N ASP A 12 -19.25 -30.27 -28.44
CA ASP A 12 -19.91 -31.56 -28.26
C ASP A 12 -19.12 -32.46 -27.31
N ILE A 13 -17.80 -32.54 -27.48
CA ILE A 13 -16.93 -33.29 -26.59
C ILE A 13 -16.98 -32.70 -25.17
N ALA A 14 -16.90 -31.37 -25.02
CA ALA A 14 -16.99 -30.73 -23.71
C ALA A 14 -18.34 -31.00 -23.02
N ASN A 15 -19.45 -31.02 -23.78
CA ASN A 15 -20.78 -31.31 -23.27
C ASN A 15 -20.92 -32.77 -22.84
N ILE A 16 -20.46 -33.72 -23.64
CA ILE A 16 -20.50 -35.15 -23.29
C ILE A 16 -19.66 -35.41 -22.04
N LEU A 17 -18.42 -34.88 -22.00
CA LEU A 17 -17.55 -35.05 -20.85
C LEU A 17 -18.08 -34.32 -19.60
N GLY A 18 -18.63 -33.12 -19.76
CA GLY A 18 -19.08 -32.28 -18.66
C GLY A 18 -20.44 -32.67 -18.07
N ASN A 19 -21.28 -33.38 -18.82
CA ASN A 19 -22.62 -33.77 -18.40
C ASN A 19 -22.79 -35.29 -18.28
N GLU A 20 -22.48 -36.05 -19.33
CA GLU A 20 -22.77 -37.48 -19.39
C GLU A 20 -21.70 -38.32 -18.71
N LEU A 21 -20.43 -37.96 -18.91
CA LEU A 21 -19.29 -38.72 -18.38
C LEU A 21 -18.64 -38.08 -17.16
N VAL A 22 -19.26 -37.05 -16.60
CA VAL A 22 -18.75 -36.29 -15.46
C VAL A 22 -18.44 -37.22 -14.27
N GLY A 23 -19.26 -38.23 -14.00
CA GLY A 23 -19.03 -39.22 -12.94
C GLY A 23 -17.84 -40.17 -13.15
N HIS A 24 -17.11 -40.07 -14.26
CA HIS A 24 -15.98 -40.96 -14.58
C HIS A 24 -14.63 -40.23 -14.67
N LEU A 25 -14.58 -38.96 -14.29
CA LEU A 25 -13.39 -38.11 -14.44
C LEU A 25 -12.50 -38.05 -13.17
N HIS A 26 -12.63 -39.03 -12.28
CA HIS A 26 -11.98 -39.02 -10.96
C HIS A 26 -10.43 -39.07 -11.00
N ASP A 27 -9.84 -39.59 -12.07
CA ASP A 27 -8.38 -39.75 -12.20
C ASP A 27 -7.69 -38.54 -12.84
N ILE A 28 -8.41 -37.44 -13.10
CA ILE A 28 -7.80 -36.25 -13.71
C ILE A 28 -6.93 -35.52 -12.67
N ASP A 29 -5.64 -35.40 -12.96
CA ASP A 29 -4.70 -34.66 -12.12
C ASP A 29 -4.79 -33.13 -12.30
N LYS A 30 -4.30 -32.39 -11.31
CA LYS A 30 -4.28 -30.92 -11.33
C LYS A 30 -3.54 -30.35 -12.54
N ALA A 31 -2.50 -31.03 -13.01
CA ALA A 31 -1.71 -30.58 -14.16
C ALA A 31 -2.55 -30.62 -15.44
N THR A 32 -3.35 -31.67 -15.63
CA THR A 32 -4.29 -31.78 -16.75
C THR A 32 -5.40 -30.74 -16.63
N ALA A 33 -5.99 -30.58 -15.45
CA ALA A 33 -7.03 -29.58 -15.22
C ALA A 33 -6.56 -28.17 -15.61
N LEU A 34 -5.38 -27.75 -15.13
CA LEU A 34 -4.79 -26.46 -15.50
C LEU A 34 -4.47 -26.36 -17.01
N ARG A 35 -3.93 -27.42 -17.64
CA ARG A 35 -3.70 -27.42 -19.10
C ARG A 35 -4.98 -27.24 -19.90
N LEU A 36 -6.10 -27.79 -19.44
CA LEU A 36 -7.40 -27.60 -20.08
C LEU A 36 -7.86 -26.15 -19.95
N THR A 37 -7.75 -25.58 -18.74
CA THR A 37 -8.11 -24.18 -18.43
C THR A 37 -7.33 -23.16 -19.26
N TYR A 38 -6.06 -23.44 -19.58
CA TYR A 38 -5.19 -22.57 -20.41
C TYR A 38 -5.07 -23.04 -21.86
N SER A 39 -5.98 -23.88 -22.35
CA SER A 39 -5.96 -24.34 -23.74
C SER A 39 -6.35 -23.24 -24.72
N ASN A 40 -6.14 -23.43 -26.02
CA ASN A 40 -6.47 -22.45 -27.06
C ASN A 40 -7.97 -22.44 -27.46
N TYR A 41 -8.80 -23.27 -26.85
CA TYR A 41 -10.19 -23.49 -27.27
C TYR A 41 -11.16 -23.23 -26.13
N ARG A 42 -12.10 -22.31 -26.33
CA ARG A 42 -13.07 -21.88 -25.30
C ARG A 42 -13.82 -23.04 -24.65
N ALA A 43 -14.28 -24.01 -25.45
CA ALA A 43 -14.95 -25.22 -24.95
C ALA A 43 -14.08 -26.03 -23.99
N THR A 44 -12.78 -26.16 -24.33
CA THR A 44 -11.81 -26.88 -23.50
C THR A 44 -11.47 -26.09 -22.24
N GLN A 45 -11.37 -24.76 -22.32
CA GLN A 45 -11.15 -23.89 -21.16
C GLN A 45 -12.33 -23.99 -20.18
N ALA A 46 -13.57 -23.95 -20.67
CA ALA A 46 -14.78 -24.12 -19.86
C ALA A 46 -14.84 -25.50 -19.18
N PHE A 47 -14.49 -26.56 -19.92
CA PHE A 47 -14.35 -27.90 -19.34
C PHE A 47 -13.22 -27.97 -18.30
N GLY A 48 -12.10 -27.28 -18.52
CA GLY A 48 -11.01 -27.16 -17.53
C GLY A 48 -11.47 -26.54 -16.22
N VAL A 49 -12.29 -25.49 -16.27
CA VAL A 49 -12.92 -24.88 -15.09
C VAL A 49 -13.83 -25.87 -14.36
N LEU A 50 -14.69 -26.59 -15.08
CA LEU A 50 -15.53 -27.64 -14.50
C LEU A 50 -14.68 -28.69 -13.79
N VAL A 51 -13.57 -29.10 -14.39
CA VAL A 51 -12.68 -30.10 -13.82
C VAL A 51 -12.00 -29.59 -12.55
N LEU A 52 -11.49 -28.35 -12.58
CA LEU A 52 -10.90 -27.70 -11.41
C LEU A 52 -11.91 -27.58 -10.25
N GLU A 53 -13.17 -27.27 -10.55
CA GLU A 53 -14.22 -27.07 -9.55
C GLU A 53 -14.72 -28.39 -8.94
N LYS A 54 -14.79 -29.47 -9.73
CA LYS A 54 -15.38 -30.74 -9.29
C LYS A 54 -14.40 -31.79 -8.79
N TYR A 55 -13.19 -31.86 -9.36
CA TYR A 55 -12.29 -33.00 -9.15
C TYR A 55 -10.97 -32.65 -8.49
N ILE A 56 -10.53 -31.38 -8.55
CA ILE A 56 -9.25 -30.99 -7.97
C ILE A 56 -9.47 -30.46 -6.55
N PRO A 57 -8.95 -31.13 -5.51
CA PRO A 57 -9.04 -30.63 -4.15
C PRO A 57 -8.38 -29.25 -4.02
N PRO A 58 -9.00 -28.27 -3.33
CA PRO A 58 -8.44 -26.94 -3.19
C PRO A 58 -7.01 -26.93 -2.62
N ALA A 59 -6.69 -27.85 -1.71
CA ALA A 59 -5.37 -27.98 -1.09
C ALA A 59 -4.25 -28.37 -2.08
N GLU A 60 -4.57 -28.95 -3.23
CA GLU A 60 -3.57 -29.30 -4.24
C GLU A 60 -3.09 -28.11 -5.06
N LEU A 61 -3.87 -27.03 -5.06
CA LEU A 61 -3.62 -25.80 -5.80
C LEU A 61 -2.89 -24.81 -4.90
N THR A 62 -1.76 -24.29 -5.39
CA THR A 62 -1.09 -23.14 -4.76
C THR A 62 -1.88 -21.86 -5.02
N LEU A 63 -1.82 -20.87 -4.12
CA LEU A 63 -2.49 -19.59 -4.37
C LEU A 63 -1.96 -18.89 -5.62
N LYS A 64 -0.69 -19.06 -5.97
CA LYS A 64 -0.13 -18.55 -7.24
C LYS A 64 -0.86 -19.12 -8.46
N GLN A 65 -1.19 -20.42 -8.45
CA GLN A 65 -1.97 -21.04 -9.53
C GLN A 65 -3.39 -20.50 -9.57
N VAL A 66 -4.03 -20.31 -8.41
CA VAL A 66 -5.37 -19.72 -8.33
C VAL A 66 -5.37 -18.28 -8.85
N ILE A 67 -4.46 -17.44 -8.36
CA ILE A 67 -4.31 -16.04 -8.80
C ILE A 67 -4.04 -15.94 -10.31
N ALA A 68 -3.27 -16.88 -10.88
CA ALA A 68 -3.05 -16.94 -12.31
C ALA A 68 -4.36 -17.09 -13.10
N THR A 69 -5.37 -17.81 -12.57
CA THR A 69 -6.69 -17.93 -13.22
C THR A 69 -7.50 -16.62 -13.16
N GLY A 70 -7.30 -15.80 -12.12
CA GLY A 70 -7.82 -14.43 -12.03
C GLY A 70 -7.23 -13.49 -13.11
N ASN A 71 -6.12 -13.87 -13.74
CA ASN A 71 -5.51 -13.12 -14.85
C ASN A 71 -5.88 -13.64 -16.24
N HIS A 72 -6.75 -14.65 -16.32
CA HIS A 72 -7.13 -15.29 -17.57
C HIS A 72 -8.02 -14.38 -18.44
N GLU A 73 -7.94 -14.52 -19.76
CA GLU A 73 -8.70 -13.70 -20.71
C GLU A 73 -10.21 -13.95 -20.67
N LEU A 74 -10.60 -15.21 -20.48
CA LEU A 74 -12.00 -15.57 -20.27
C LEU A 74 -12.48 -15.20 -18.87
N ARG A 75 -13.63 -14.53 -18.83
CA ARG A 75 -14.27 -14.10 -17.58
C ARG A 75 -14.70 -15.28 -16.72
N GLU A 76 -15.20 -16.35 -17.33
CA GLU A 76 -15.67 -17.55 -16.63
C GLU A 76 -14.54 -18.20 -15.81
N VAL A 77 -13.30 -18.14 -16.31
CA VAL A 77 -12.10 -18.62 -15.59
C VAL A 77 -11.74 -17.68 -14.44
N ARG A 78 -11.89 -16.36 -14.62
CA ARG A 78 -11.68 -15.38 -13.53
C ARG A 78 -12.72 -15.54 -12.43
N GLU A 79 -13.98 -15.75 -12.79
CA GLU A 79 -15.06 -16.00 -11.83
C GLU A 79 -14.83 -17.27 -11.01
N TRP A 80 -14.17 -18.30 -11.58
CA TRP A 80 -13.75 -19.46 -10.79
C TRP A 80 -12.72 -19.09 -9.72
N CYS A 81 -11.74 -18.23 -10.04
CA CYS A 81 -10.80 -17.69 -9.04
C CYS A 81 -11.55 -16.99 -7.90
N TRP A 82 -12.56 -16.18 -8.25
CA TRP A 82 -13.34 -15.44 -7.26
C TRP A 82 -14.12 -16.38 -6.34
N ARG A 83 -14.81 -17.39 -6.91
CA ARG A 83 -15.49 -18.44 -6.13
C ARG A 83 -14.52 -19.20 -5.24
N PHE A 84 -13.31 -19.50 -5.73
CA PHE A 84 -12.28 -20.15 -4.91
C PHE A 84 -11.95 -19.31 -3.67
N TYR A 85 -11.75 -18.00 -3.83
CA TYR A 85 -11.48 -17.08 -2.71
C TYR A 85 -12.61 -17.08 -1.68
N GLU A 86 -13.86 -17.02 -2.14
CA GLU A 86 -15.05 -17.05 -1.28
C GLU A 86 -15.19 -18.38 -0.52
N GLN A 87 -14.98 -19.50 -1.21
CA GLN A 87 -15.13 -20.84 -0.62
C GLN A 87 -13.96 -21.21 0.30
N GLN A 88 -12.78 -20.65 0.07
CA GLN A 88 -11.55 -20.96 0.81
C GLN A 88 -11.14 -19.85 1.79
N LEU A 89 -12.09 -19.05 2.28
CA LEU A 89 -11.82 -17.89 3.13
C LEU A 89 -10.84 -18.15 4.30
N PRO A 90 -10.95 -19.24 5.10
CA PRO A 90 -9.99 -19.51 6.18
C PRO A 90 -8.56 -19.66 5.68
N ARG A 91 -8.39 -20.32 4.53
CA ARG A 91 -7.09 -20.47 3.88
C ARG A 91 -6.58 -19.14 3.34
N ILE A 92 -7.45 -18.35 2.70
CA ILE A 92 -7.09 -17.03 2.18
C ILE A 92 -6.61 -16.09 3.29
N ARG A 93 -7.20 -16.17 4.48
CA ARG A 93 -6.72 -15.44 5.67
C ARG A 93 -5.37 -15.95 6.16
N TYR A 94 -5.21 -17.27 6.26
CA TYR A 94 -3.95 -17.88 6.71
C TYR A 94 -2.78 -17.58 5.76
N GLU A 95 -2.99 -17.68 4.45
CA GLU A 95 -2.02 -17.39 3.39
C GLU A 95 -2.17 -15.96 2.83
N ARG A 96 -2.58 -15.00 3.66
CA ARG A 96 -2.90 -13.61 3.25
C ARG A 96 -1.83 -12.98 2.37
N ASP A 97 -0.57 -13.08 2.75
CA ASP A 97 0.52 -12.35 2.09
C ASP A 97 0.74 -12.83 0.65
N ASP A 98 0.41 -14.09 0.34
CA ASP A 98 0.34 -14.59 -1.03
C ASP A 98 -0.98 -14.19 -1.72
N ALA A 99 -2.11 -14.26 -0.99
CA ALA A 99 -3.43 -13.98 -1.52
C ALA A 99 -3.62 -12.54 -2.01
N ILE A 100 -2.99 -11.57 -1.34
CA ILE A 100 -3.09 -10.15 -1.75
C ILE A 100 -2.54 -9.90 -3.15
N GLY A 101 -1.75 -10.82 -3.72
CA GLY A 101 -1.30 -10.74 -5.12
C GLY A 101 -2.44 -10.67 -6.14
N LEU A 102 -3.67 -11.05 -5.79
CA LEU A 102 -4.85 -10.85 -6.66
C LEU A 102 -5.18 -9.37 -6.88
N LEU A 103 -4.76 -8.47 -5.98
CA LEU A 103 -4.94 -7.02 -6.14
C LEU A 103 -4.19 -6.47 -7.36
N ASP A 104 -3.11 -7.12 -7.78
CA ASP A 104 -2.32 -6.75 -8.96
C ASP A 104 -2.81 -7.45 -10.25
N ALA A 105 -4.02 -8.01 -10.24
CA ALA A 105 -4.58 -8.66 -11.42
C ALA A 105 -4.65 -7.70 -12.63
N LYS A 106 -4.40 -8.24 -13.83
CA LYS A 106 -4.46 -7.54 -15.12
C LYS A 106 -5.85 -6.97 -15.40
N TRP A 107 -6.90 -7.68 -15.00
CA TRP A 107 -8.28 -7.34 -15.33
C TRP A 107 -8.95 -6.53 -14.21
N ASP A 108 -9.62 -5.44 -14.60
CA ASP A 108 -10.27 -4.50 -13.69
C ASP A 108 -11.36 -5.15 -12.83
N ASP A 109 -12.09 -6.11 -13.41
CA ASP A 109 -13.14 -6.86 -12.70
C ASP A 109 -12.57 -7.69 -11.56
N THR A 110 -11.42 -8.33 -11.77
CA THR A 110 -10.73 -9.14 -10.77
C THR A 110 -10.11 -8.29 -9.68
N ARG A 111 -9.53 -7.12 -10.03
CA ARG A 111 -9.08 -6.17 -9.01
C ARG A 111 -10.25 -5.65 -8.18
N THR A 112 -11.37 -5.35 -8.83
CA THR A 112 -12.59 -4.89 -8.15
C THR A 112 -13.11 -5.94 -7.18
N PHE A 113 -13.19 -7.20 -7.62
CA PHE A 113 -13.51 -8.33 -6.76
C PHE A 113 -12.53 -8.43 -5.59
N ALA A 114 -11.22 -8.45 -5.85
CA ALA A 114 -10.20 -8.60 -4.81
C ALA A 114 -10.29 -7.49 -3.74
N MET A 115 -10.39 -6.23 -4.16
CA MET A 115 -10.56 -5.09 -3.24
C MET A 115 -11.83 -5.24 -2.40
N GLN A 116 -12.95 -5.62 -3.02
CA GLN A 116 -14.20 -5.84 -2.30
C GLN A 116 -14.07 -7.00 -1.31
N PHE A 117 -13.49 -8.12 -1.73
CA PHE A 117 -13.28 -9.30 -0.92
C PHE A 117 -12.44 -9.00 0.33
N PHE A 118 -11.29 -8.36 0.17
CA PHE A 118 -10.44 -7.96 1.30
C PHE A 118 -11.11 -6.88 2.17
N ARG A 119 -11.93 -6.00 1.60
CA ARG A 119 -12.68 -4.99 2.35
C ARG A 119 -13.77 -5.60 3.25
N THR A 120 -14.44 -6.65 2.80
CA THR A 120 -15.59 -7.25 3.49
C THR A 120 -15.21 -8.41 4.40
N HIS A 121 -14.25 -9.24 3.98
CA HIS A 121 -13.95 -10.50 4.64
C HIS A 121 -12.71 -10.47 5.52
N PHE A 122 -11.97 -9.35 5.64
CA PHE A 122 -10.83 -9.23 6.54
C PHE A 122 -11.15 -8.25 7.68
N ARG A 123 -10.55 -8.52 8.83
CA ARG A 123 -10.62 -7.74 10.07
C ARG A 123 -9.22 -7.23 10.42
N ASP A 124 -9.16 -6.40 11.44
CA ASP A 124 -7.94 -5.81 11.96
C ASP A 124 -6.88 -6.85 12.37
N GLU A 125 -7.29 -7.97 12.98
CA GLU A 125 -6.41 -9.08 13.36
C GLU A 125 -5.80 -9.81 12.14
N ASP A 126 -6.44 -9.71 10.98
CA ASP A 126 -5.96 -10.33 9.75
C ASP A 126 -4.92 -9.46 9.04
N TRP A 127 -4.54 -8.28 9.55
CA TRP A 127 -3.58 -7.41 8.88
C TRP A 127 -2.30 -7.23 9.69
N SER A 128 -1.17 -7.16 9.00
CA SER A 128 0.08 -6.68 9.56
C SER A 128 0.41 -5.29 9.03
N PRO A 129 1.14 -4.46 9.78
CA PRO A 129 1.66 -3.20 9.28
C PRO A 129 2.43 -3.35 7.97
N GLU A 130 3.24 -4.40 7.83
CA GLU A 130 4.04 -4.71 6.65
C GLU A 130 3.16 -4.93 5.42
N THR A 131 2.12 -5.76 5.54
CA THR A 131 1.20 -6.06 4.43
C THR A 131 0.44 -4.82 4.00
N LEU A 132 -0.07 -4.02 4.95
CA LEU A 132 -0.81 -2.80 4.62
C LEU A 132 0.06 -1.74 3.93
N VAL A 133 1.30 -1.59 4.38
CA VAL A 133 2.29 -0.72 3.73
C VAL A 133 2.61 -1.23 2.32
N ALA A 134 2.79 -2.54 2.13
CA ALA A 134 3.07 -3.13 0.82
C ALA A 134 1.93 -2.86 -0.19
N ILE A 135 0.66 -2.99 0.21
CA ILE A 135 -0.49 -2.67 -0.65
C ILE A 135 -0.50 -1.17 -0.98
N ALA A 136 -0.25 -0.32 0.02
CA ALA A 136 -0.21 1.12 -0.16
C ALA A 136 0.95 1.60 -1.05
N ASP A 137 2.04 0.82 -1.15
CA ASP A 137 3.17 1.09 -2.03
C ASP A 137 2.99 0.55 -3.46
N SER A 138 1.83 -0.02 -3.81
CA SER A 138 1.59 -0.48 -5.18
C SER A 138 1.79 0.66 -6.20
N VAL A 139 2.40 0.32 -7.34
CA VAL A 139 2.55 1.23 -8.48
C VAL A 139 1.22 1.46 -9.20
N ASN A 140 0.22 0.61 -8.97
CA ASN A 140 -1.12 0.78 -9.50
C ASN A 140 -1.89 1.80 -8.63
N PRO A 141 -2.31 2.96 -9.19
CA PRO A 141 -2.96 4.01 -8.40
C PRO A 141 -4.22 3.56 -7.65
N ILE A 142 -4.97 2.60 -8.21
CA ILE A 142 -6.20 2.08 -7.61
C ILE A 142 -5.86 1.21 -6.40
N VAL A 143 -4.87 0.32 -6.54
CA VAL A 143 -4.41 -0.55 -5.44
C VAL A 143 -3.75 0.26 -4.34
N GLN A 144 -2.95 1.28 -4.70
CA GLN A 144 -2.38 2.21 -3.73
C GLN A 144 -3.45 2.97 -2.95
N ALA A 145 -4.50 3.47 -3.62
CA ALA A 145 -5.61 4.15 -2.95
C ALA A 145 -6.32 3.20 -1.97
N PHE A 146 -6.54 1.95 -2.38
CA PHE A 146 -7.10 0.91 -1.52
C PHE A 146 -6.20 0.61 -0.31
N GLY A 147 -4.88 0.44 -0.50
CA GLY A 147 -3.96 0.24 0.62
C GLY A 147 -3.99 1.38 1.64
N ARG A 148 -4.15 2.63 1.18
CA ARG A 148 -4.30 3.80 2.06
C ARG A 148 -5.63 3.84 2.80
N GLU A 149 -6.71 3.40 2.14
CA GLU A 149 -8.00 3.15 2.78
C GLU A 149 -7.83 2.14 3.93
N LEU A 150 -7.16 1.01 3.65
CA LEU A 150 -6.92 -0.04 4.65
C LEU A 150 -6.03 0.43 5.80
N LEU A 151 -4.93 1.15 5.51
CA LEU A 151 -4.06 1.74 6.54
C LEU A 151 -4.83 2.68 7.47
N THR A 152 -5.81 3.41 6.94
CA THR A 152 -6.65 4.30 7.76
C THR A 152 -7.67 3.52 8.58
N ARG A 153 -8.28 2.50 7.98
CA ARG A 153 -9.37 1.71 8.58
C ARG A 153 -8.88 0.74 9.66
N PHE A 154 -7.77 0.07 9.42
CA PHE A 154 -7.20 -0.95 10.30
C PHE A 154 -6.03 -0.43 11.12
N PHE A 155 -5.88 0.89 11.17
CA PHE A 155 -4.92 1.52 12.04
C PHE A 155 -5.17 1.13 13.50
N LYS A 156 -4.15 0.58 14.16
CA LYS A 156 -4.12 0.38 15.60
C LYS A 156 -3.17 1.37 16.24
N ALA A 157 -3.62 2.02 17.30
CA ALA A 157 -2.80 3.03 17.98
C ALA A 157 -1.52 2.44 18.57
N GLU A 158 -1.56 1.17 19.03
CA GLU A 158 -0.39 0.43 19.52
C GLU A 158 0.72 0.26 18.45
N ASP A 159 0.34 0.14 17.18
CA ASP A 159 1.27 0.03 16.06
C ASP A 159 1.66 1.39 15.47
N GLY A 160 1.10 2.50 15.98
CA GLY A 160 1.24 3.82 15.36
C GLY A 160 2.68 4.29 15.20
N LEU A 161 3.52 3.98 16.17
CA LEU A 161 4.95 4.25 16.09
C LEU A 161 5.64 3.40 15.00
N ASN A 162 5.30 2.11 14.91
CA ASN A 162 5.84 1.21 13.89
C ASN A 162 5.48 1.70 12.48
N TYR A 163 4.22 2.10 12.29
CA TYR A 163 3.77 2.77 11.06
C TYR A 163 4.56 4.04 10.76
N LEU A 164 4.71 4.94 11.74
CA LEU A 164 5.45 6.19 11.56
C LEU A 164 6.88 5.92 11.08
N LEU A 165 7.61 5.02 11.74
CA LEU A 165 9.00 4.72 11.40
C LEU A 165 9.14 4.08 10.01
N LYS A 166 8.31 3.07 9.68
CA LYS A 166 8.38 2.41 8.38
C LYS A 166 7.99 3.33 7.23
N LEU A 167 6.91 4.08 7.39
CA LEU A 167 6.42 5.00 6.36
C LEU A 167 7.37 6.19 6.16
N SER A 168 8.06 6.65 7.20
CA SER A 168 9.01 7.76 7.11
C SER A 168 10.29 7.36 6.36
N GLN A 169 10.74 6.11 6.51
CA GLN A 169 11.89 5.54 5.80
C GLN A 169 11.59 5.13 4.35
N HIS A 170 10.32 5.16 3.94
CA HIS A 170 9.90 4.71 2.61
C HIS A 170 10.42 5.62 1.47
N PRO A 171 10.92 5.08 0.33
CA PRO A 171 11.40 5.92 -0.78
C PRO A 171 10.28 6.71 -1.48
N GLY A 172 9.06 6.17 -1.52
CA GLY A 172 7.89 6.78 -2.15
C GLY A 172 7.36 8.05 -1.43
N VAL A 173 7.25 9.16 -2.17
CA VAL A 173 6.75 10.46 -1.68
C VAL A 173 5.35 10.34 -1.06
N SER A 174 4.49 9.51 -1.65
CA SER A 174 3.13 9.25 -1.16
C SER A 174 3.13 8.68 0.25
N MET A 175 3.95 7.66 0.50
CA MET A 175 4.04 6.98 1.80
C MET A 175 4.65 7.88 2.86
N GLN A 176 5.71 8.62 2.50
CA GLN A 176 6.28 9.62 3.37
C GLN A 176 5.33 10.77 3.70
N THR A 177 4.47 11.18 2.76
CA THR A 177 3.40 12.15 3.05
C THR A 177 2.39 11.56 4.01
N PHE A 178 2.03 10.29 3.84
CA PHE A 178 1.10 9.59 4.72
C PHE A 178 1.65 9.45 6.15
N ALA A 179 2.97 9.25 6.31
CA ALA A 179 3.65 9.25 7.61
C ALA A 179 3.38 10.51 8.45
N THR A 180 3.16 11.66 7.81
CA THR A 180 2.87 12.93 8.51
C THR A 180 1.62 12.88 9.38
N ASN A 181 0.67 11.98 9.09
CA ASN A 181 -0.54 11.81 9.89
C ASN A 181 -0.24 11.29 11.31
N TYR A 182 0.93 10.67 11.51
CA TYR A 182 1.30 10.00 12.76
C TYR A 182 2.28 10.82 13.62
N LEU A 183 2.87 11.89 13.08
CA LEU A 183 3.91 12.67 13.78
C LEU A 183 3.42 13.24 15.12
N ALA A 184 2.29 13.96 15.10
CA ALA A 184 1.78 14.64 16.29
C ALA A 184 1.38 13.67 17.42
N GLN A 185 1.00 12.44 17.08
CA GLN A 185 0.54 11.46 18.07
C GLN A 185 1.67 10.57 18.59
N TYR A 186 2.68 10.26 17.78
CA TYR A 186 3.71 9.26 18.12
C TYR A 186 5.14 9.80 18.21
N ALA A 187 5.36 11.09 17.91
CA ALA A 187 6.68 11.73 18.03
C ALA A 187 6.65 13.05 18.82
N ALA A 188 5.48 13.55 19.23
CA ALA A 188 5.38 14.78 20.02
C ALA A 188 5.87 14.55 21.45
N GLY A 189 6.64 15.50 21.98
CA GLY A 189 7.17 15.47 23.35
C GLY A 189 8.32 14.50 23.56
N GLU A 190 8.84 13.86 22.50
CA GLU A 190 9.87 12.82 22.57
C GLU A 190 11.13 13.25 21.79
N PRO A 191 12.11 13.92 22.42
CA PRO A 191 13.30 14.43 21.73
C PRO A 191 14.11 13.36 21.00
N ASP A 192 14.22 12.15 21.56
CA ASP A 192 14.90 11.04 20.90
C ASP A 192 14.20 10.59 19.61
N ARG A 193 12.86 10.68 19.55
CA ARG A 193 12.11 10.40 18.32
C ARG A 193 12.37 11.43 17.24
N LEU A 194 12.55 12.70 17.62
CA LEU A 194 12.95 13.75 16.66
C LEU A 194 14.32 13.45 16.05
N ARG A 195 15.25 12.89 16.84
CA ARG A 195 16.56 12.43 16.38
C ARG A 195 16.45 11.27 15.40
N GLU A 196 15.68 10.24 15.73
CA GLU A 196 15.44 9.10 14.83
C GLU A 196 14.83 9.52 13.48
N LEU A 197 13.97 10.54 13.49
CA LEU A 197 13.27 11.05 12.31
C LEU A 197 14.06 12.13 11.54
N GLU A 198 15.31 12.44 11.90
CA GLU A 198 16.09 13.52 11.28
C GLU A 198 16.12 13.43 9.76
N PHE A 199 16.52 12.23 9.30
CA PHE A 199 16.76 11.96 7.91
C PHE A 199 15.47 12.12 7.11
N TYR A 200 14.35 11.67 7.67
CA TYR A 200 13.04 11.84 7.09
C TYR A 200 12.66 13.32 6.95
N PHE A 201 12.81 14.13 8.01
CA PHE A 201 12.51 15.56 7.94
C PHE A 201 13.37 16.27 6.89
N ARG A 202 14.69 16.06 6.91
CA ARG A 202 15.61 16.65 5.93
C ARG A 202 15.28 16.21 4.51
N SER A 203 15.00 14.93 4.30
CA SER A 203 14.65 14.36 3.00
C SER A 203 13.37 14.95 2.42
N VAL A 204 12.32 15.11 3.22
CA VAL A 204 11.05 15.69 2.75
C VAL A 204 11.16 17.19 2.52
N LEU A 205 11.77 17.94 3.46
CA LEU A 205 11.86 19.40 3.39
C LEU A 205 12.77 19.89 2.26
N SER A 206 13.82 19.14 1.92
CA SER A 206 14.76 19.50 0.84
C SER A 206 14.22 19.31 -0.58
N ARG A 207 13.10 18.59 -0.78
CA ARG A 207 12.55 18.31 -2.12
C ARG A 207 12.03 19.56 -2.81
N VAL A 208 12.59 19.90 -3.96
CA VAL A 208 12.15 21.06 -4.75
C VAL A 208 10.85 20.73 -5.51
N ASN A 209 9.86 21.63 -5.45
CA ASN A 209 8.58 21.53 -6.18
C ASN A 209 7.77 20.23 -5.97
N LYS A 210 7.96 19.54 -4.85
CA LYS A 210 7.23 18.31 -4.48
C LYS A 210 6.77 18.36 -3.03
N ALA A 211 5.77 17.52 -2.71
CA ALA A 211 5.36 17.22 -1.34
C ALA A 211 4.91 18.43 -0.50
N ARG A 212 4.27 19.44 -1.12
CA ARG A 212 3.85 20.68 -0.46
C ARG A 212 3.08 20.43 0.86
N VAL A 213 2.07 19.57 0.81
CA VAL A 213 1.26 19.20 1.98
C VAL A 213 2.11 18.56 3.09
N ALA A 214 3.04 17.67 2.73
CA ALA A 214 3.91 17.03 3.71
C ALA A 214 4.86 18.05 4.37
N LYS A 215 5.43 18.97 3.59
CA LYS A 215 6.30 20.03 4.11
C LYS A 215 5.56 20.94 5.08
N GLU A 216 4.37 21.39 4.74
CA GLU A 216 3.55 22.23 5.61
C GLU A 216 3.28 21.55 6.95
N ARG A 217 2.92 20.26 6.92
CA ARG A 217 2.70 19.46 8.13
C ARG A 217 3.96 19.26 8.96
N ILE A 218 5.09 18.96 8.31
CA ILE A 218 6.38 18.80 9.01
C ILE A 218 6.83 20.13 9.61
N PHE A 219 6.77 21.24 8.87
CA PHE A 219 7.12 22.55 9.42
C PHE A 219 6.25 22.93 10.62
N ALA A 220 4.94 22.71 10.54
CA ALA A 220 4.04 22.96 11.66
C ALA A 220 4.37 22.09 12.87
N PHE A 221 4.62 20.80 12.67
CA PHE A 221 5.02 19.87 13.73
C PHE A 221 6.34 20.30 14.39
N LEU A 222 7.39 20.57 13.60
CA LEU A 222 8.69 20.98 14.13
C LEU A 222 8.61 22.32 14.87
N GLU A 223 7.86 23.29 14.37
CA GLU A 223 7.65 24.55 15.08
C GLU A 223 6.97 24.33 16.43
N GLN A 224 5.94 23.49 16.50
CA GLN A 224 5.26 23.17 17.75
C GLN A 224 6.19 22.49 18.76
N GLU A 225 7.01 21.54 18.31
CA GLU A 225 7.95 20.84 19.21
C GLU A 225 9.11 21.73 19.67
N ALA A 226 9.60 22.60 18.79
CA ALA A 226 10.68 23.52 19.11
C ALA A 226 10.27 24.53 20.20
N LEU A 227 8.98 24.85 20.36
CA LEU A 227 8.52 25.77 21.39
C LEU A 227 8.21 25.11 22.74
N LYS A 228 8.30 23.78 22.84
CA LYS A 228 7.97 23.02 24.07
C LYS A 228 9.19 22.73 24.94
N SER A 229 10.38 22.59 24.35
CA SER A 229 11.60 22.27 25.11
C SER A 229 12.85 22.85 24.45
N ASP A 230 13.80 23.26 25.27
CA ASP A 230 15.09 23.77 24.83
C ASP A 230 15.87 22.70 24.01
N GLU A 231 15.82 21.44 24.45
CA GLU A 231 16.48 20.33 23.75
C GLU A 231 15.92 20.12 22.33
N ALA A 232 14.59 20.12 22.17
CA ALA A 232 13.98 20.04 20.84
C ALA A 232 14.30 21.28 20.00
N ALA A 233 14.28 22.47 20.61
CA ALA A 233 14.59 23.73 19.95
C ALA A 233 16.01 23.74 19.36
N GLN A 234 17.02 23.30 20.13
CA GLN A 234 18.41 23.23 19.67
C GLN A 234 18.55 22.34 18.44
N TYR A 235 17.93 21.16 18.48
CA TYR A 235 18.02 20.19 17.40
C TYR A 235 17.25 20.65 16.14
N ILE A 236 16.03 21.17 16.32
CA ILE A 236 15.20 21.66 15.23
C ILE A 236 15.83 22.91 14.59
N ALA A 237 16.46 23.78 15.37
CA ALA A 237 17.23 24.92 14.87
C ALA A 237 18.29 24.49 13.84
N VAL A 238 19.03 23.41 14.11
CA VAL A 238 20.04 22.86 13.18
C VAL A 238 19.40 22.35 11.88
N ILE A 239 18.25 21.68 11.96
CA ILE A 239 17.51 21.21 10.77
C ILE A 239 17.04 22.41 9.94
N ILE A 240 16.35 23.37 10.57
CA ILE A 240 15.74 24.52 9.88
C ILE A 240 16.82 25.44 9.30
N ALA A 241 17.93 25.66 10.00
CA ALA A 241 19.06 26.43 9.49
C ALA A 241 19.59 25.83 8.17
N HIS A 242 19.85 24.52 8.15
CA HIS A 242 20.31 23.83 6.94
C HIS A 242 19.27 23.89 5.81
N ILE A 243 18.00 23.63 6.11
CA ILE A 243 16.93 23.69 5.11
C ILE A 243 16.82 25.10 4.52
N SER A 244 16.87 26.15 5.35
CA SER A 244 16.77 27.55 4.90
C SER A 244 17.83 27.96 3.87
N ALA A 245 18.99 27.31 3.88
CA ALA A 245 20.09 27.55 2.94
C ALA A 245 19.89 26.86 1.58
N THR A 246 19.01 25.86 1.50
CA THR A 246 18.90 24.95 0.34
C THR A 246 17.55 25.03 -0.40
N VAL A 247 16.54 25.67 0.19
CA VAL A 247 15.16 25.66 -0.33
C VAL A 247 14.76 26.88 -1.15
N ALA A 248 13.69 26.72 -1.92
CA ALA A 248 13.02 27.81 -2.65
C ALA A 248 12.49 28.89 -1.69
N ILE A 249 12.30 30.11 -2.21
CA ILE A 249 11.94 31.31 -1.45
C ILE A 249 10.74 31.10 -0.51
N GLY A 250 9.70 30.38 -0.97
CA GLY A 250 8.49 30.14 -0.18
C GLY A 250 8.74 29.31 1.10
N ASP A 251 9.57 28.27 1.02
CA ASP A 251 9.94 27.47 2.19
C ASP A 251 10.96 28.21 3.07
N LYS A 252 11.77 29.10 2.48
CA LYS A 252 12.74 29.93 3.22
C LYS A 252 12.05 30.92 4.16
N ALA A 253 10.96 31.54 3.72
CA ALA A 253 10.17 32.42 4.59
C ALA A 253 9.63 31.67 5.82
N ARG A 254 9.15 30.43 5.65
CA ARG A 254 8.71 29.59 6.75
C ARG A 254 9.84 29.22 7.70
N CYS A 255 11.03 28.90 7.17
CA CYS A 255 12.21 28.64 7.99
C CYS A 255 12.60 29.86 8.85
N ILE A 256 12.61 31.06 8.26
CA ILE A 256 12.92 32.31 8.98
C ILE A 256 11.91 32.55 10.10
N GLN A 257 10.62 32.34 9.84
CA GLN A 257 9.59 32.47 10.87
C GLN A 257 9.80 31.50 12.04
N ILE A 258 10.14 30.23 11.75
CA ILE A 258 10.41 29.25 12.80
C ILE A 258 11.66 29.64 13.61
N MET A 259 12.74 30.05 12.94
CA MET A 259 13.95 30.52 13.62
C MET A 259 13.68 31.75 14.51
N ARG A 260 12.84 32.69 14.05
CA ARG A 260 12.38 33.82 14.87
C ARG A 260 11.67 33.33 16.13
N ASN A 261 10.70 32.44 15.98
CA ASN A 261 9.91 31.95 17.11
C ASN A 261 10.78 31.19 18.12
N ILE A 262 11.77 30.42 17.63
CA ILE A 262 12.77 29.77 18.50
C ILE A 262 13.60 30.81 19.24
N HIS A 263 14.11 31.85 18.56
CA HIS A 263 14.93 32.88 19.21
C HIS A 263 14.17 33.68 20.28
N GLU A 264 12.89 34.00 20.02
CA GLU A 264 12.04 34.70 20.99
C GLU A 264 11.83 33.90 22.27
N GLN A 265 11.71 32.57 22.16
CA GLN A 265 11.52 31.67 23.31
C GLN A 265 12.85 31.26 23.98
N TYR A 266 13.90 31.06 23.20
CA TYR A 266 15.22 30.57 23.63
C TYR A 266 16.34 31.43 23.00
N PRO A 267 16.63 32.61 23.58
CA PRO A 267 17.58 33.57 23.00
C PRO A 267 19.01 33.06 22.87
N ASP A 268 19.41 32.09 23.70
CA ASP A 268 20.76 31.52 23.75
C ASP A 268 21.04 30.53 22.60
N ILE A 269 20.01 30.07 21.89
CA ILE A 269 20.18 29.16 20.76
C ILE A 269 20.76 29.91 19.56
N THR A 270 21.92 29.45 19.11
CA THR A 270 22.62 30.05 17.96
C THR A 270 21.88 29.74 16.66
N LEU A 271 21.52 30.80 15.93
CA LEU A 271 20.80 30.73 14.66
C LEU A 271 21.53 31.54 13.59
N PRO A 272 21.45 31.17 12.30
CA PRO A 272 22.12 31.88 11.21
C PRO A 272 21.44 33.20 10.79
N VAL A 273 20.52 33.71 11.61
CA VAL A 273 19.75 34.93 11.36
C VAL A 273 20.08 35.99 12.40
N GLN A 274 20.18 37.24 11.95
CA GLN A 274 20.34 38.39 12.83
C GLN A 274 18.99 39.09 12.98
N PHE A 275 18.52 39.25 14.22
CA PHE A 275 17.32 40.02 14.52
C PHE A 275 17.73 41.46 14.80
N ILE A 276 17.26 42.38 13.96
CA ILE A 276 17.52 43.81 14.09
C ILE A 276 16.27 44.46 14.69
N ALA A 277 16.41 45.17 15.81
CA ALA A 277 15.33 45.99 16.34
C ALA A 277 15.05 47.13 15.36
N ILE A 278 13.78 47.32 14.99
CA ILE A 278 13.39 48.48 14.19
C ILE A 278 13.53 49.70 15.10
N PRO A 279 14.39 50.68 14.80
CA PRO A 279 14.55 51.85 15.64
C PRO A 279 13.21 52.59 15.71
N GLU A 280 12.75 52.90 16.92
CA GLU A 280 11.59 53.75 17.13
C GLU A 280 11.89 55.12 16.50
N HIS A 281 11.23 55.42 15.38
CA HIS A 281 11.20 56.78 14.86
C HIS A 281 10.43 57.62 15.87
N SER A 282 11.18 58.29 16.74
CA SER A 282 10.66 59.40 17.55
C SER A 282 10.17 60.48 16.59
N SER A 283 8.86 60.74 16.63
CA SER A 283 8.15 61.74 15.83
C SER A 283 8.74 63.13 15.91
#